data_AF-A0A9D7RXQ0-F1
#
_entry.id   AF-A0A9D7RXQ0-F1
#
_cell.length_a   1.000
_cell.length_b   1.000
_cell.length_c   1.000
_cell.angle_alpha   90.00
_cell.angle_beta   90.00
_cell.angle_gamma   90.00
#
_symmetry.space_group_name_H-M   'P 1'
#
loop_
_entity.id
_entity.type
_entity.pdbx_description
1 polymer ?
#
loop_
_entity_poly.entity_id
_entity_poly.type
_entity_poly.pdbx_seq_one_letter_code
_entity_poly.pdbx_strand_id
1 'polypeptide(L)'
;MQKSPDTDLYDRWIVSLFNHDEKDGDWRYDDDQRPIEIPEKLLPDYIVKLNNDLPMMIKRYSDWQLGMGFYYIYSPNCSDLGFSIRDGTAPIQKRLDAIKSMKNMYSDCFEIRCHPVLGHLSEESSELDSFCFMLWDTTALSFCTEDHPYRNEIYSAVAGVMEYALTLKNLSCIESALHGLGHLTDFWPQAEKSLRISSGDRETSTQES
;
A
#
# COMPACT_ATOMS: atom_id res chain seq x y z
N MET A 1 -30.77 -0.51 14.40
CA MET A 1 -29.54 -0.17 15.15
C MET A 1 -28.94 1.06 14.51
N GLN A 2 -28.78 2.14 15.27
CA GLN A 2 -28.17 3.39 14.78
C GLN A 2 -26.65 3.22 14.90
N LYS A 3 -25.93 3.26 13.77
CA LYS A 3 -24.46 3.17 13.74
C LYS A 3 -23.85 4.35 14.51
N SER A 4 -22.70 4.15 15.17
CA SER A 4 -21.99 5.25 15.83
C SER A 4 -21.59 6.32 14.79
N PRO A 5 -21.47 7.61 15.16
CA PRO A 5 -21.06 8.68 14.24
C PRO A 5 -19.75 8.38 13.50
N ASP A 6 -18.81 7.71 14.17
CA ASP A 6 -17.52 7.33 13.58
C ASP A 6 -17.64 6.20 12.55
N THR A 7 -18.63 5.31 12.69
CA THR A 7 -18.89 4.26 11.70
C THR A 7 -19.49 4.86 10.43
N ASP A 8 -20.30 5.93 10.57
CA ASP A 8 -20.85 6.66 9.43
C ASP A 8 -19.76 7.40 8.64
N LEU A 9 -18.80 8.05 9.31
CA LEU A 9 -17.73 8.77 8.62
C LEU A 9 -16.80 7.81 7.84
N TYR A 10 -16.39 6.70 8.46
CA TYR A 10 -15.56 5.70 7.80
C TYR A 10 -16.25 5.13 6.55
N ASP A 11 -17.51 4.71 6.68
CA ASP A 11 -18.26 4.12 5.56
C ASP A 11 -18.40 5.12 4.40
N ARG A 12 -18.67 6.40 4.71
CA ARG A 12 -18.73 7.46 3.69
C ARG A 12 -17.38 7.74 3.05
N TRP A 13 -16.30 7.72 3.82
CA TRP A 13 -14.94 7.89 3.30
C TRP A 13 -14.55 6.77 2.33
N ILE A 14 -14.85 5.51 2.69
CA ILE A 14 -14.66 4.35 1.82
C ILE A 14 -15.44 4.51 0.51
N VAL A 15 -16.72 4.91 0.58
CA VAL A 15 -17.51 5.17 -0.63
C VAL A 15 -16.87 6.29 -1.47
N SER A 16 -16.41 7.37 -0.85
CA SER A 16 -15.76 8.48 -1.55
C SER A 16 -14.39 8.18 -2.14
N LEU A 17 -13.76 7.06 -1.77
CA LEU A 17 -12.45 6.63 -2.32
C LEU A 17 -12.60 5.60 -3.43
N PHE A 18 -13.59 4.71 -3.34
CA PHE A 18 -13.63 3.52 -4.18
C PHE A 18 -14.87 3.44 -5.08
N ASN A 19 -15.93 4.20 -4.81
CA ASN A 19 -17.21 4.09 -5.53
C ASN A 19 -17.34 5.10 -6.67
N HIS A 20 -16.39 5.10 -7.60
CA HIS A 20 -16.41 5.89 -8.83
C HIS A 20 -16.73 4.98 -10.04
N ASP A 21 -17.42 5.51 -11.06
CA ASP A 21 -17.65 4.80 -12.33
C ASP A 21 -16.40 4.96 -13.21
N GLU A 22 -15.84 3.86 -13.68
CA GLU A 22 -14.66 3.84 -14.55
C GLU A 22 -14.86 4.66 -15.84
N LYS A 23 -16.11 4.81 -16.29
CA LYS A 23 -16.47 5.63 -17.46
C LYS A 23 -16.23 7.12 -17.26
N ASP A 24 -16.22 7.58 -16.01
CA ASP A 24 -15.98 8.98 -15.67
C ASP A 24 -14.48 9.31 -15.71
N GLY A 25 -13.61 8.31 -15.83
CA GLY A 25 -12.17 8.47 -15.97
C GLY A 25 -11.45 8.76 -14.65
N ASP A 26 -10.26 9.37 -14.75
CA ASP A 26 -9.38 9.58 -13.61
C ASP A 26 -9.85 10.71 -12.68
N TRP A 27 -10.61 10.33 -11.64
CA TRP A 27 -11.17 11.26 -10.65
C TRP A 27 -10.13 11.79 -9.65
N ARG A 28 -8.92 11.20 -9.55
CA ARG A 28 -7.95 11.54 -8.49
C ARG A 28 -7.47 13.00 -8.56
N TYR A 29 -7.61 13.62 -9.73
CA TYR A 29 -7.23 14.99 -10.02
C TYR A 29 -8.43 15.91 -10.24
N ASP A 30 -9.64 15.43 -10.01
CA ASP A 30 -10.87 16.20 -10.15
C ASP A 30 -11.23 16.86 -8.80
N ASP A 31 -11.18 18.20 -8.78
CA ASP A 31 -11.47 18.99 -7.59
C ASP A 31 -12.91 18.82 -7.09
N ASP A 32 -13.85 18.48 -7.97
CA ASP A 32 -15.26 18.28 -7.62
C ASP A 32 -15.53 16.88 -7.03
N GLN A 33 -14.57 15.96 -7.15
CA GLN A 33 -14.67 14.57 -6.68
C GLN A 33 -13.72 14.25 -5.53
N ARG A 34 -13.21 15.27 -4.83
CA ARG A 34 -12.31 15.06 -3.68
C ARG A 34 -12.95 14.16 -2.62
N PRO A 35 -12.26 13.07 -2.22
CA PRO A 35 -12.68 12.24 -1.11
C PRO A 35 -12.88 13.05 0.18
N ILE A 36 -13.70 12.49 1.07
CA ILE A 36 -13.99 13.11 2.36
C ILE A 36 -12.69 13.25 3.17
N GLU A 37 -12.43 14.46 3.67
CA GLU A 37 -11.29 14.71 4.54
C GLU A 37 -11.45 13.98 5.89
N ILE A 38 -10.41 13.25 6.28
CA ILE A 38 -10.33 12.57 7.57
C ILE A 38 -9.38 13.34 8.49
N PRO A 39 -9.75 13.60 9.75
CA PRO A 39 -8.82 14.18 10.70
C PRO A 39 -7.54 13.35 10.81
N GLU A 40 -6.36 14.00 10.71
CA GLU A 40 -5.06 13.30 10.72
C GLU A 40 -4.89 12.29 11.86
N LYS A 41 -5.45 12.61 13.05
CA LYS A 41 -5.37 11.74 14.23
C LYS A 41 -6.16 10.44 14.10
N LEU A 42 -7.15 10.39 13.21
CA LEU A 42 -7.98 9.22 12.93
C LEU A 42 -7.51 8.44 11.70
N LEU A 43 -6.81 9.10 10.77
CA LEU A 43 -6.39 8.50 9.51
C LEU A 43 -5.65 7.15 9.68
N PRO A 44 -4.65 6.99 10.58
CA PRO A 44 -3.98 5.70 10.73
C PRO A 44 -4.93 4.57 11.17
N ASP A 45 -5.88 4.85 12.07
CA ASP A 45 -6.85 3.84 12.50
C ASP A 45 -7.79 3.44 11.34
N TYR A 46 -8.14 4.40 10.47
CA TYR A 46 -8.96 4.15 9.29
C TYR A 46 -8.20 3.36 8.21
N ILE A 47 -6.90 3.58 8.06
CA ILE A 47 -6.04 2.78 7.18
C ILE A 47 -5.95 1.34 7.67
N VAL A 48 -5.72 1.12 8.98
CA VAL A 48 -5.74 -0.22 9.57
C VAL A 48 -7.09 -0.89 9.32
N LYS A 49 -8.20 -0.17 9.52
CA LYS A 49 -9.54 -0.70 9.28
C LYS A 49 -9.77 -1.04 7.81
N LEU A 50 -9.43 -0.15 6.88
CA LEU A 50 -9.47 -0.39 5.43
C LEU A 50 -8.73 -1.67 5.06
N ASN A 51 -7.50 -1.81 5.54
CA ASN A 51 -6.66 -2.96 5.24
C ASN A 51 -7.21 -4.27 5.85
N ASN A 52 -7.91 -4.21 6.99
CA ASN A 52 -8.62 -5.38 7.55
C ASN A 52 -9.92 -5.72 6.81
N ASP A 53 -10.57 -4.72 6.19
CA ASP A 53 -11.81 -4.89 5.46
C ASP A 53 -11.57 -5.36 3.99
N LEU A 54 -10.32 -5.46 3.54
CA LEU A 54 -9.96 -5.84 2.17
C LEU A 54 -10.62 -7.12 1.65
N PRO A 55 -10.74 -8.23 2.41
CA PRO A 55 -11.44 -9.42 1.95
C PRO A 55 -12.91 -9.18 1.54
N MET A 56 -13.55 -8.15 2.10
CA MET A 56 -14.87 -7.69 1.69
C MET A 56 -14.77 -6.69 0.53
N MET A 57 -13.82 -5.76 0.57
CA MET A 57 -13.63 -4.73 -0.45
C MET A 57 -13.38 -5.33 -1.83
N ILE A 58 -12.54 -6.37 -1.93
CA ILE A 58 -12.25 -7.02 -3.22
C ILE A 58 -13.45 -7.73 -3.83
N LYS A 59 -14.54 -7.96 -3.08
CA LYS A 59 -15.80 -8.50 -3.64
C LYS A 59 -16.71 -7.40 -4.16
N ARG A 60 -16.50 -6.16 -3.69
CA ARG A 60 -17.37 -5.01 -3.95
C ARG A 60 -16.84 -4.10 -5.04
N TYR A 61 -15.52 -3.96 -5.15
CA TYR A 61 -14.87 -3.01 -6.04
C TYR A 61 -14.06 -3.71 -7.14
N SER A 62 -14.02 -3.08 -8.32
CA SER A 62 -13.19 -3.53 -9.45
C SER A 62 -11.70 -3.28 -9.22
N ASP A 63 -10.83 -3.89 -10.03
CA ASP A 63 -9.38 -3.62 -9.97
C ASP A 63 -9.07 -2.15 -10.26
N TRP A 64 -9.81 -1.54 -11.19
CA TRP A 64 -9.73 -0.11 -11.45
C TRP A 64 -10.05 0.70 -10.19
N GLN A 65 -11.20 0.47 -9.56
CA GLN A 65 -11.62 1.20 -8.36
C GLN A 65 -10.61 1.06 -7.21
N LEU A 66 -10.12 -0.16 -6.96
CA LEU A 66 -9.11 -0.44 -5.94
C LEU A 66 -7.80 0.27 -6.24
N GLY A 67 -7.27 0.14 -7.46
CA GLY A 67 -6.05 0.81 -7.89
C GLY A 67 -6.12 2.32 -7.72
N MET A 68 -7.21 2.94 -8.18
CA MET A 68 -7.43 4.39 -8.07
C MET A 68 -7.48 4.87 -6.62
N GLY A 69 -8.26 4.19 -5.77
CA GLY A 69 -8.36 4.53 -4.36
C GLY A 69 -7.02 4.36 -3.62
N PHE A 70 -6.25 3.31 -3.93
CA PHE A 70 -4.93 3.14 -3.32
C PHE A 70 -3.91 4.16 -3.81
N TYR A 71 -3.89 4.50 -5.10
CA TYR A 71 -3.09 5.61 -5.59
C TYR A 71 -3.44 6.90 -4.88
N TYR A 72 -4.74 7.19 -4.69
CA TYR A 72 -5.16 8.39 -3.96
C TYR A 72 -4.58 8.42 -2.54
N ILE A 73 -4.61 7.30 -1.82
CA ILE A 73 -4.11 7.20 -0.44
C ILE A 73 -2.58 7.37 -0.36
N TYR A 74 -1.84 6.68 -1.21
CA TYR A 74 -0.40 6.51 -1.01
C TYR A 74 0.45 7.44 -1.87
N SER A 75 -0.03 7.86 -3.04
CA SER A 75 0.72 8.72 -3.95
C SER A 75 0.61 10.20 -3.59
N PRO A 76 1.73 10.91 -3.35
CA PRO A 76 1.75 12.34 -3.09
C PRO A 76 1.34 13.17 -4.32
N ASN A 77 1.29 12.57 -5.50
CA ASN A 77 0.72 13.23 -6.68
C ASN A 77 -0.81 13.34 -6.60
N CYS A 78 -1.47 12.52 -5.78
CA CYS A 78 -2.93 12.48 -5.66
C CYS A 78 -3.42 13.08 -4.34
N SER A 79 -2.73 12.85 -3.22
CA SER A 79 -3.11 13.44 -1.92
C SER A 79 -1.96 13.47 -0.91
N ASP A 80 -2.15 14.20 0.20
CA ASP A 80 -1.23 14.26 1.33
C ASP A 80 -1.45 13.14 2.36
N LEU A 81 -2.29 12.12 2.08
CA LEU A 81 -2.61 11.07 3.05
C LEU A 81 -1.39 10.22 3.41
N GLY A 82 -0.54 9.89 2.43
CA GLY A 82 0.74 9.21 2.67
C GLY A 82 1.68 10.01 3.58
N PHE A 83 1.77 11.33 3.39
CA PHE A 83 2.52 12.22 4.27
C PHE A 83 1.89 12.30 5.66
N SER A 84 0.56 12.30 5.78
CA SER A 84 -0.13 12.29 7.06
C SER A 84 0.13 10.99 7.85
N ILE A 85 0.28 9.85 7.17
CA ILE A 85 0.70 8.59 7.80
C ILE A 85 2.17 8.64 8.20
N ARG A 86 3.05 9.27 7.42
CA ARG A 86 4.48 9.35 7.71
C ARG A 86 4.82 10.36 8.80
N ASP A 87 4.31 11.59 8.68
CA ASP A 87 4.73 12.78 9.42
C ASP A 87 3.62 13.36 10.32
N GLY A 88 2.38 12.88 10.17
CA GLY A 88 1.21 13.49 10.80
C GLY A 88 1.19 13.41 12.33
N THR A 89 0.23 14.13 12.90
CA THR A 89 0.14 14.39 14.36
C THR A 89 -0.36 13.21 15.21
N ALA A 90 -0.72 12.09 14.59
CA ALA A 90 -1.12 10.88 15.29
C ALA A 90 0.06 10.25 16.06
N PRO A 91 -0.20 9.58 17.21
CA PRO A 91 0.83 8.82 17.92
C PRO A 91 1.60 7.88 16.99
N ILE A 92 2.93 7.87 17.09
CA ILE A 92 3.80 7.08 16.20
C ILE A 92 3.36 5.62 16.11
N GLN A 93 2.94 5.00 17.21
CA GLN A 93 2.51 3.61 17.20
C GLN A 93 1.33 3.37 16.24
N LYS A 94 0.34 4.27 16.20
CA LYS A 94 -0.79 4.16 15.27
C LYS A 94 -0.35 4.28 13.82
N ARG A 95 0.59 5.20 13.54
CA ARG A 95 1.19 5.37 12.21
C ARG A 95 1.95 4.11 11.77
N LEU A 96 2.74 3.52 12.67
CA LEU A 96 3.43 2.25 12.41
C LEU A 96 2.46 1.09 12.20
N ASP A 97 1.35 1.04 12.94
CA ASP A 97 0.32 0.01 12.77
C ASP A 97 -0.39 0.14 11.41
N ALA A 98 -0.64 1.37 10.94
CA ALA A 98 -1.14 1.63 9.60
C ALA A 98 -0.17 1.11 8.52
N ILE A 99 1.12 1.42 8.61
CA ILE A 99 2.14 0.90 7.68
C ILE A 99 2.16 -0.63 7.73
N LYS A 100 2.23 -1.24 8.92
CA LYS A 100 2.27 -2.70 9.06
C LYS A 100 1.02 -3.38 8.52
N SER A 101 -0.14 -2.75 8.61
CA SER A 101 -1.40 -3.28 8.08
C SER A 101 -1.40 -3.40 6.55
N MET A 102 -0.49 -2.72 5.85
CA MET A 102 -0.31 -2.89 4.40
C MET A 102 0.07 -4.32 4.01
N LYS A 103 0.51 -5.17 4.95
CA LYS A 103 0.63 -6.63 4.72
C LYS A 103 -0.67 -7.24 4.21
N ASN A 104 -1.82 -6.75 4.68
CA ASN A 104 -3.12 -7.22 4.21
C ASN A 104 -3.42 -6.74 2.78
N MET A 105 -2.87 -5.59 2.34
CA MET A 105 -2.96 -5.21 0.91
C MET A 105 -2.31 -6.28 0.04
N TYR A 106 -1.19 -6.84 0.48
CA TYR A 106 -0.54 -7.93 -0.21
C TYR A 106 -1.33 -9.24 -0.11
N SER A 107 -1.64 -9.73 1.08
CA SER A 107 -2.26 -11.06 1.24
C SER A 107 -3.73 -11.13 0.81
N ASP A 108 -4.48 -10.07 1.07
CA ASP A 108 -5.94 -10.07 0.97
C ASP A 108 -6.43 -9.30 -0.27
N CYS A 109 -5.52 -8.71 -1.05
CA CYS A 109 -5.84 -8.03 -2.30
C CYS A 109 -4.89 -8.42 -3.43
N PHE A 110 -3.62 -8.01 -3.40
CA PHE A 110 -2.71 -8.21 -4.53
C PHE A 110 -2.44 -9.69 -4.84
N GLU A 111 -2.21 -10.53 -3.84
CA GLU A 111 -2.01 -11.97 -4.02
C GLU A 111 -3.18 -12.61 -4.78
N ILE A 112 -4.40 -12.12 -4.51
CA ILE A 112 -5.65 -12.67 -5.04
C ILE A 112 -6.01 -12.10 -6.41
N ARG A 113 -5.78 -10.79 -6.60
CA ARG A 113 -6.33 -10.01 -7.72
C ARG A 113 -5.30 -9.63 -8.77
N CYS A 114 -4.04 -9.44 -8.40
CA CYS A 114 -3.03 -9.08 -9.38
C CYS A 114 -2.71 -10.26 -10.30
N HIS A 115 -2.48 -9.98 -11.58
CA HIS A 115 -2.07 -10.99 -12.54
C HIS A 115 -0.67 -11.50 -12.17
N PRO A 116 -0.40 -12.81 -12.14
CA PRO A 116 0.90 -13.36 -11.73
C PRO A 116 1.95 -13.24 -12.86
N VAL A 117 2.09 -12.04 -13.40
CA VAL A 117 3.03 -11.67 -14.45
C VAL A 117 3.93 -10.56 -13.95
N LEU A 118 5.13 -10.48 -14.52
CA LEU A 118 6.05 -9.40 -14.18
C LEU A 118 5.54 -8.11 -14.82
N GLY A 119 5.26 -7.11 -13.99
CA GLY A 119 4.66 -5.85 -14.42
C GLY A 119 5.50 -5.13 -15.47
N HIS A 120 6.84 -5.20 -15.36
CA HIS A 120 7.75 -4.63 -16.37
C HIS A 120 7.72 -5.32 -17.74
N LEU A 121 7.03 -6.46 -17.87
CA LEU A 121 6.92 -7.25 -19.11
C LEU A 121 5.49 -7.33 -19.67
N SER A 122 4.47 -6.88 -18.92
CA SER A 122 3.07 -7.06 -19.32
C SER A 122 2.53 -5.83 -20.06
N GLU A 123 2.03 -6.02 -21.28
CA GLU A 123 1.28 -5.00 -22.03
C GLU A 123 -0.20 -4.92 -21.58
N GLU A 124 -0.70 -5.94 -20.88
CA GLU A 124 -2.04 -5.98 -20.27
C GLU A 124 -1.89 -5.91 -18.73
N SER A 125 -2.03 -4.72 -18.15
CA SER A 125 -2.03 -4.52 -16.69
C SER A 125 -3.30 -3.79 -16.27
N SER A 126 -3.98 -4.27 -15.23
CA SER A 126 -5.06 -3.51 -14.58
C SER A 126 -4.47 -2.38 -13.72
N GLU A 127 -5.28 -1.40 -13.32
CA GLU A 127 -4.78 -0.32 -12.45
C GLU A 127 -4.35 -0.81 -11.07
N LEU A 128 -4.87 -1.95 -10.64
CA LEU A 128 -4.41 -2.62 -9.42
C LEU A 128 -3.02 -3.22 -9.61
N ASP A 129 -2.74 -3.84 -10.76
CA ASP A 129 -1.41 -4.36 -11.10
C ASP A 129 -0.39 -3.21 -11.17
N SER A 130 -0.75 -2.12 -11.87
CA SER A 130 0.08 -0.94 -11.97
C SER A 130 0.36 -0.32 -10.60
N PHE A 131 -0.66 -0.22 -9.73
CA PHE A 131 -0.46 0.25 -8.37
C PHE A 131 0.45 -0.67 -7.54
N CYS A 132 0.24 -1.99 -7.60
CA CYS A 132 1.07 -2.96 -6.89
C CYS A 132 2.55 -2.80 -7.26
N PHE A 133 2.84 -2.66 -8.55
CA PHE A 133 4.20 -2.43 -9.05
C PHE A 133 4.77 -1.07 -8.58
N MET A 134 4.01 0.01 -8.71
CA MET A 134 4.47 1.39 -8.45
C MET A 134 4.39 1.83 -6.98
N LEU A 135 3.85 1.00 -6.09
CA LEU A 135 3.55 1.38 -4.71
C LEU A 135 4.76 2.03 -4.03
N TRP A 136 5.94 1.43 -4.15
CA TRP A 136 7.13 1.89 -3.42
C TRP A 136 7.87 3.05 -4.09
N ASP A 137 7.73 3.21 -5.41
CA ASP A 137 8.24 4.36 -6.17
C ASP A 137 7.42 5.63 -5.92
N THR A 138 6.11 5.45 -5.71
CA THR A 138 5.18 6.58 -5.60
C THR A 138 4.89 6.94 -4.16
N THR A 139 4.94 6.01 -3.21
CA THR A 139 4.51 6.30 -1.84
C THR A 139 5.43 7.27 -1.11
N ALA A 140 4.86 8.19 -0.34
CA ALA A 140 5.62 9.03 0.58
C ALA A 140 6.32 8.22 1.69
N LEU A 141 5.88 6.99 1.96
CA LEU A 141 6.33 6.17 3.09
C LEU A 141 7.76 5.63 2.92
N SER A 142 8.26 5.48 1.69
CA SER A 142 9.59 4.93 1.39
C SER A 142 10.71 5.97 1.51
N PHE A 143 10.37 7.22 1.83
CA PHE A 143 11.32 8.31 2.01
C PHE A 143 11.04 9.08 3.30
N CYS A 144 12.05 9.22 4.15
CA CYS A 144 12.08 10.10 5.32
C CYS A 144 13.29 11.02 5.22
N THR A 145 13.11 12.30 5.58
CA THR A 145 14.22 13.24 5.74
C THR A 145 15.21 12.73 6.80
N GLU A 146 16.47 13.13 6.70
CA GLU A 146 17.54 12.64 7.59
C GLU A 146 17.27 12.94 9.08
N ASP A 147 16.58 14.05 9.36
CA ASP A 147 16.24 14.53 10.70
C ASP A 147 14.90 14.00 11.24
N HIS A 148 14.20 13.16 10.47
CA HIS A 148 12.91 12.63 10.91
C HIS A 148 13.07 11.76 12.17
N PRO A 149 12.39 12.07 13.29
CA PRO A 149 12.67 11.49 14.61
C PRO A 149 12.38 9.99 14.73
N TYR A 150 11.54 9.45 13.84
CA TYR A 150 11.15 8.04 13.80
C TYR A 150 11.57 7.34 12.50
N ARG A 151 12.59 7.87 11.81
CA ARG A 151 13.05 7.38 10.50
C ARG A 151 13.31 5.87 10.49
N ASN A 152 14.02 5.37 11.51
CA ASN A 152 14.37 3.95 11.59
C ASN A 152 13.15 3.06 11.84
N GLU A 153 12.20 3.50 12.68
CA GLU A 153 10.99 2.76 12.98
C GLU A 153 10.06 2.68 11.76
N ILE A 154 9.95 3.77 11.01
CA ILE A 154 9.17 3.81 9.76
C ILE A 154 9.81 2.89 8.72
N TYR A 155 11.10 3.04 8.44
CA TYR A 155 11.77 2.18 7.45
C TYR A 155 11.77 0.71 7.86
N SER A 156 11.91 0.40 9.14
CA SER A 156 11.77 -0.98 9.62
C SER A 156 10.36 -1.52 9.42
N ALA A 157 9.31 -0.72 9.61
CA ALA A 157 7.93 -1.13 9.36
C ALA A 157 7.67 -1.34 7.86
N VAL A 158 8.16 -0.42 7.02
CA VAL A 158 8.06 -0.47 5.55
C VAL A 158 8.79 -1.68 4.98
N ALA A 159 10.05 -1.91 5.37
CA ALA A 159 10.81 -3.11 5.00
C ALA A 159 10.09 -4.39 5.46
N GLY A 160 9.53 -4.40 6.66
CA GLY A 160 8.78 -5.54 7.18
C GLY A 160 7.50 -5.88 6.39
N VAL A 161 6.90 -4.92 5.67
CA VAL A 161 5.80 -5.17 4.72
C VAL A 161 6.34 -5.85 3.46
N MET A 162 7.42 -5.34 2.89
CA MET A 162 8.03 -5.91 1.69
C MET A 162 8.59 -7.32 1.94
N GLU A 163 9.26 -7.53 3.07
CA GLU A 163 9.71 -8.86 3.50
C GLU A 163 8.56 -9.86 3.58
N TYR A 164 7.40 -9.43 4.08
CA TYR A 164 6.21 -10.28 4.10
C TYR A 164 5.73 -10.61 2.69
N ALA A 165 5.68 -9.62 1.80
CA ALA A 165 5.28 -9.83 0.41
C ALA A 165 6.20 -10.80 -0.36
N LEU A 166 7.50 -10.88 -0.02
CA LEU A 166 8.42 -11.89 -0.57
C LEU A 166 8.06 -13.33 -0.21
N THR A 167 7.26 -13.55 0.84
CA THR A 167 6.80 -14.88 1.27
C THR A 167 5.57 -15.37 0.51
N LEU A 168 4.94 -14.50 -0.29
CA LEU A 168 3.73 -14.80 -1.04
C LEU A 168 4.05 -15.51 -2.37
N LYS A 169 3.03 -16.01 -3.07
CA LYS A 169 3.23 -16.81 -4.30
C LYS A 169 3.05 -15.99 -5.56
N ASN A 170 2.30 -14.90 -5.52
CA ASN A 170 2.05 -14.06 -6.69
C ASN A 170 3.33 -13.30 -7.08
N LEU A 171 3.73 -13.44 -8.34
CA LEU A 171 4.96 -12.83 -8.85
C LEU A 171 4.94 -11.31 -8.79
N SER A 172 3.78 -10.66 -8.96
CA SER A 172 3.71 -9.20 -8.84
C SER A 172 3.91 -8.73 -7.40
N CYS A 173 3.47 -9.50 -6.41
CA CYS A 173 3.74 -9.19 -4.99
C CYS A 173 5.24 -9.28 -4.68
N ILE A 174 5.87 -10.35 -5.15
CA ILE A 174 7.32 -10.56 -5.02
C ILE A 174 8.11 -9.46 -5.73
N GLU A 175 7.74 -9.14 -6.96
CA GLU A 175 8.40 -8.12 -7.79
C GLU A 175 8.30 -6.74 -7.13
N SER A 176 7.08 -6.33 -6.75
CA SER A 176 6.82 -5.10 -6.00
C SER A 176 7.73 -5.00 -4.76
N ALA A 177 7.83 -6.08 -3.99
CA ALA A 177 8.66 -6.11 -2.79
C ALA A 177 10.16 -6.03 -3.07
N LEU A 178 10.67 -6.76 -4.07
CA LEU A 178 12.08 -6.71 -4.46
C LEU A 178 12.46 -5.31 -4.95
N HIS A 179 11.61 -4.73 -5.80
CA HIS A 179 11.79 -3.39 -6.35
C HIS A 179 11.82 -2.33 -5.24
N GLY A 180 10.84 -2.36 -4.35
CA GLY A 180 10.78 -1.45 -3.20
C GLY A 180 11.96 -1.61 -2.23
N LEU A 181 12.39 -2.84 -1.93
CA LEU A 181 13.55 -3.08 -1.06
C LEU A 181 14.83 -2.57 -1.70
N GLY A 182 14.98 -2.74 -3.02
CA GLY A 182 16.09 -2.17 -3.79
C GLY A 182 16.20 -0.66 -3.59
N HIS A 183 15.11 0.08 -3.84
CA HIS A 183 15.07 1.53 -3.60
C HIS A 183 15.32 1.90 -2.14
N LEU A 184 14.78 1.14 -1.19
CA LEU A 184 14.95 1.43 0.23
C LEU A 184 16.42 1.35 0.67
N THR A 185 17.27 0.56 0.00
CA THR A 185 18.70 0.46 0.33
C THR A 185 19.45 1.80 0.19
N ASP A 186 19.01 2.67 -0.72
CA ASP A 186 19.60 4.01 -0.92
C ASP A 186 19.42 4.91 0.31
N PHE A 187 18.36 4.69 1.10
CA PHE A 187 18.03 5.50 2.27
C PHE A 187 18.27 4.78 3.59
N TRP A 188 18.20 3.45 3.59
CA TRP A 188 18.28 2.59 4.77
C TRP A 188 19.04 1.28 4.45
N PRO A 189 20.39 1.29 4.53
CA PRO A 189 21.23 0.16 4.13
C PRO A 189 20.92 -1.17 4.84
N GLN A 190 20.23 -1.13 5.98
CA GLN A 190 19.76 -2.31 6.70
C GLN A 190 18.83 -3.20 5.85
N ALA A 191 18.12 -2.62 4.87
CA ALA A 191 17.27 -3.35 3.93
C ALA A 191 18.05 -4.35 3.04
N GLU A 192 19.36 -4.18 2.86
CA GLU A 192 20.19 -5.15 2.11
C GLU A 192 20.10 -6.57 2.70
N LYS A 193 19.92 -6.69 4.02
CA LYS A 193 19.83 -7.99 4.69
C LYS A 193 18.63 -8.79 4.18
N SER A 194 17.51 -8.10 3.97
CA SER A 194 16.25 -8.66 3.48
C SER A 194 16.41 -9.21 2.06
N LEU A 195 17.14 -8.48 1.20
CA LEU A 195 17.45 -8.91 -0.17
C LEU A 195 18.34 -10.17 -0.19
N ARG A 196 19.37 -10.24 0.65
CA ARG A 196 20.30 -11.38 0.70
C ARG A 196 19.62 -12.69 1.13
N ILE A 197 18.67 -12.63 2.06
CA ILE A 197 17.89 -13.79 2.49
C ILE A 197 17.06 -14.34 1.31
N SER A 198 16.39 -13.45 0.58
CA SER A 198 15.55 -13.84 -0.57
C SER A 198 16.33 -14.50 -1.71
N SER A 199 17.58 -14.11 -1.93
CA SER A 199 18.46 -14.71 -2.95
C SER A 199 19.02 -16.07 -2.50
N GLY A 200 19.36 -16.22 -1.21
CA GLY A 200 19.94 -17.45 -0.66
C GLY A 200 18.95 -18.61 -0.55
N ASP A 201 17.68 -18.33 -0.22
CA ASP A 201 16.66 -19.38 -0.07
C ASP A 201 16.23 -19.97 -1.43
N ARG A 202 16.33 -19.20 -2.53
CA ARG A 202 15.96 -19.69 -3.88
C ARG A 202 17.00 -20.61 -4.50
N GLU A 203 18.29 -20.42 -4.25
CA GLU A 203 19.36 -21.29 -4.80
C GLU A 203 19.32 -22.72 -4.23
N THR A 204 18.81 -22.91 -3.01
CA THR A 204 18.70 -24.25 -2.39
C THR A 204 17.53 -25.10 -2.90
N SER A 205 16.58 -24.51 -3.61
CA SER A 205 15.38 -25.20 -4.12
C SER A 205 15.53 -25.81 -5.53
N THR A 206 16.63 -25.53 -6.22
CA THR A 206 16.88 -25.97 -7.61
C THR A 206 17.82 -27.18 -7.75
N GLN A 207 18.13 -27.90 -6.66
CA GLN A 207 19.02 -29.08 -6.71
C GLN A 207 18.38 -30.43 -6.34
N GLU A 208 17.06 -30.51 -6.14
CA GLU A 208 16.38 -31.82 -6.00
C GLU A 208 15.27 -31.99 -7.04
N SER A 209 15.66 -32.52 -8.20
CA SER A 209 14.77 -33.19 -9.17
C SER A 209 15.55 -34.25 -9.94
#